data_AF-A0A9D6I055-F1
#
_entry.id   AF-A0A9D6I055-F1
#
_cell.length_a   1.000
_cell.length_b   1.000
_cell.length_c   1.000
_cell.angle_alpha   90.00
_cell.angle_beta   90.00
_cell.angle_gamma   90.00
#
_symmetry.space_group_name_H-M   'P 1'
#
loop_
_entity.id
_entity.type
_entity.pdbx_description
1 polymer ?
#
loop_
_entity_poly.entity_id
_entity_poly.type
_entity_poly.pdbx_seq_one_letter_code
_entity_poly.pdbx_strand_id
1 'polypeptide(L)' 'MSFSEEAKRELAELSRSDSLRQDMRIVAAGRHNPFKLGGNAEEYIEFVTQYNEFINHVPKPFKPIADRTMVL' A
#
# COMPACT_ATOMS: atom_id res chain seq x y z
N MET A 1 -0.69 -15.76 6.09
CA MET A 1 -1.55 -15.23 7.18
C MET A 1 -2.80 -16.10 7.25
N SER A 2 -3.11 -16.72 8.39
CA SER A 2 -4.39 -17.44 8.57
C SER A 2 -5.35 -16.55 9.37
N PHE A 3 -6.53 -16.28 8.83
CA PHE A 3 -7.57 -15.55 9.56
C PHE A 3 -8.23 -16.46 10.61
N SER A 4 -8.61 -15.89 11.76
CA SER A 4 -9.46 -16.58 12.74
C SER A 4 -10.83 -16.88 12.13
N GLU A 5 -11.53 -17.88 12.67
CA GLU A 5 -12.87 -18.25 12.17
C GLU A 5 -13.90 -17.13 12.34
N GLU A 6 -13.77 -16.31 13.40
CA GLU A 6 -14.58 -15.10 13.59
C GLU A 6 -14.32 -14.07 12.49
N ALA A 7 -13.04 -13.77 12.19
CA ALA A 7 -12.69 -12.81 11.15
C ALA A 7 -13.18 -13.26 9.76
N LYS A 8 -13.17 -14.57 9.47
CA LYS A 8 -13.73 -15.10 8.21
C LYS A 8 -15.24 -14.89 8.11
N ARG A 9 -15.95 -15.05 9.23
CA ARG A 9 -17.40 -14.92 9.30
C ARG A 9 -17.83 -13.46 9.15
N GLU A 10 -17.15 -12.55 9.84
CA GLU A 10 -17.34 -11.10 9.68
C GLU A 10 -17.08 -10.66 8.23
N LEU A 11 -16.01 -11.16 7.60
CA LEU A 11 -15.71 -10.88 6.19
C LEU A 11 -16.84 -11.35 5.25
N ALA A 12 -17.39 -12.53 5.51
CA ALA A 12 -18.49 -13.07 4.73
C ALA A 12 -19.77 -12.24 4.86
N GLU A 13 -20.07 -11.74 6.06
CA GLU A 13 -21.21 -10.85 6.32
C GLU A 13 -21.01 -9.47 5.67
N LEU A 14 -19.83 -8.87 5.83
CA LEU A 14 -19.44 -7.61 5.19
C LEU A 14 -19.53 -7.68 3.65
N SER A 15 -19.14 -8.80 3.05
CA SER A 15 -19.22 -9.00 1.59
C SER A 15 -20.64 -8.94 1.01
N ARG A 16 -21.65 -9.13 1.87
CA ARG A 16 -23.07 -9.04 1.50
C ARG A 16 -23.63 -7.62 1.62
N SER A 17 -22.90 -6.71 2.25
CA SER A 17 -23.31 -5.32 2.41
C SER A 17 -23.26 -4.56 1.08
N ASP A 18 -24.40 -3.99 0.68
CA ASP A 18 -24.49 -3.18 -0.53
C ASP A 18 -23.81 -1.81 -0.38
N SER A 19 -23.78 -1.25 0.84
CA SER A 19 -23.04 -0.01 1.11
C SER A 19 -21.54 -0.22 0.91
N LEU A 20 -21.00 -1.31 1.46
CA LEU A 20 -19.58 -1.65 1.29
C LEU A 20 -19.24 -1.88 -0.19
N ARG A 21 -20.10 -2.56 -0.95
CA ARG A 21 -19.89 -2.74 -2.39
C ARG A 21 -19.87 -1.42 -3.13
N GLN A 22 -20.78 -0.51 -2.80
CA GLN A 22 -20.83 0.80 -3.43
C GLN A 22 -19.60 1.64 -3.10
N ASP A 23 -19.16 1.64 -1.85
CA ASP A 23 -17.94 2.31 -1.42
C ASP A 23 -16.72 1.75 -2.14
N MET A 24 -16.60 0.43 -2.25
CA MET A 24 -15.50 -0.21 -2.97
C MET A 24 -15.53 0.07 -4.47
N ARG A 25 -16.70 0.25 -5.09
CA ARG A 25 -16.80 0.70 -6.49
C ARG A 25 -16.29 2.12 -6.66
N ILE A 26 -16.61 3.02 -5.73
CA ILE A 26 -16.13 4.41 -5.76
C ILE A 26 -14.60 4.43 -5.62
N VAL A 27 -14.06 3.67 -4.67
CA VAL A 27 -12.60 3.52 -4.49
C VAL A 27 -11.94 2.93 -5.73
N ALA A 28 -12.54 1.91 -6.33
CA ALA A 28 -12.02 1.29 -7.54
C ALA A 28 -12.07 2.24 -8.75
N ALA A 29 -13.11 3.06 -8.88
CA ALA A 29 -13.26 4.05 -9.94
C ALA A 29 -12.26 5.20 -9.81
N GLY A 30 -11.94 5.61 -8.58
CA GLY A 30 -10.91 6.62 -8.29
C GLY A 30 -9.48 6.10 -8.33
N ARG A 31 -9.27 4.78 -8.48
CA ARG A 31 -7.93 4.19 -8.55
C ARG A 31 -7.29 4.53 -9.89
N HIS A 32 -6.44 5.54 -9.91
CA HIS A 32 -5.53 5.76 -11.02
C HIS A 32 -4.61 4.54 -11.14
N ASN A 33 -4.74 3.78 -12.23
CA ASN A 33 -3.85 2.66 -12.52
C ASN A 33 -2.88 3.11 -13.62
N PRO A 34 -1.65 3.54 -13.25
CA PRO A 34 -0.65 3.99 -14.21
C PRO A 34 -0.12 2.85 -15.10
N PHE A 35 -0.54 1.61 -14.84
CA PHE A 35 -0.16 0.41 -15.60
C PHE A 35 -1.27 -0.11 -16.52
N LYS A 36 -2.32 0.68 -16.81
CA LYS A 36 -3.28 0.30 -17.85
C LYS A 36 -2.55 0.14 -19.19
N LEU A 37 -2.87 -0.92 -19.93
CA LEU A 37 -2.32 -1.19 -21.26
C LEU A 37 -2.60 0.04 -22.17
N GLY A 38 -1.56 0.77 -22.57
CA GLY A 38 -1.66 2.04 -23.31
C GLY A 38 -1.41 3.32 -22.51
N GLY A 39 -0.98 3.22 -21.24
CA GLY A 39 -0.58 4.37 -20.42
C GLY A 39 0.59 5.16 -21.01
N ASN A 40 0.55 6.47 -20.84
CA ASN A 40 1.61 7.37 -21.30
C ASN A 40 2.82 7.28 -20.35
N ALA A 41 4.04 7.38 -20.89
CA ALA A 41 5.28 7.35 -20.11
C ALA A 41 5.28 8.41 -18.98
N GLU A 42 4.61 9.53 -19.19
CA GLU A 42 4.45 10.62 -18.22
C GLU A 42 3.71 10.17 -16.95
N GLU A 43 2.60 9.42 -17.08
CA GLU A 43 1.82 8.91 -15.95
C GLU A 43 2.63 7.91 -15.11
N TYR A 44 3.48 7.12 -15.77
CA TYR A 44 4.38 6.19 -15.10
C TYR A 44 5.48 6.94 -14.32
N ILE A 45 6.08 7.97 -14.93
CA ILE A 45 7.11 8.79 -14.28
C ILE A 45 6.53 9.49 -13.05
N GLU A 46 5.33 10.03 -13.15
CA GLU A 46 4.64 10.68 -12.02
C GLU A 46 4.39 9.68 -10.88
N PHE A 47 3.85 8.50 -11.19
CA PHE A 47 3.63 7.45 -10.19
C PHE A 47 4.91 7.04 -9.48
N VAL A 48 6.00 6.78 -10.22
CA VAL A 48 7.27 6.35 -9.60
C VAL A 48 7.86 7.46 -8.74
N THR A 49 7.75 8.72 -9.15
CA THR A 49 8.23 9.87 -8.38
C THR A 49 7.48 10.00 -7.05
N GLN A 50 6.15 10.00 -7.10
CA GLN A 50 5.30 10.10 -5.89
C GLN A 50 5.48 8.89 -4.97
N TYR A 51 5.59 7.68 -5.55
CA TYR A 51 5.84 6.48 -4.79
C TYR A 51 7.20 6.53 -4.08
N ASN A 52 8.23 7.01 -4.77
CA ASN A 52 9.57 7.17 -4.19
C ASN A 52 9.58 8.19 -3.04
N GLU A 53 8.86 9.30 -3.19
CA GLU A 53 8.67 10.27 -2.09
C GLU A 53 7.94 9.66 -0.89
N PHE A 54 6.91 8.84 -1.15
CA PHE A 54 6.14 8.17 -0.10
C PHE A 54 6.95 7.11 0.67
N ILE A 55 7.74 6.28 -0.03
CA ILE A 55 8.50 5.20 0.62
C ILE A 55 9.84 5.66 1.18
N ASN A 56 10.40 6.76 0.68
CA ASN A 56 11.66 7.25 1.19
C ASN A 56 11.47 7.83 2.58
N HIS A 57 12.13 7.20 3.55
CA HIS A 57 12.33 7.82 4.85
C HIS A 57 13.29 9.01 4.70
N VAL A 58 13.07 10.06 5.49
CA VAL A 58 14.05 11.15 5.65
C VAL A 58 15.41 10.50 5.92
N PRO A 59 16.48 10.85 5.16
CA PRO A 59 17.80 10.29 5.37
C PRO A 59 18.17 10.38 6.84
N LYS A 60 18.32 9.22 7.49
CA LYS A 60 18.66 9.20 8.91
C LYS A 60 20.03 9.88 9.05
N PRO A 61 20.16 10.95 9.85
CA PRO A 61 21.46 11.58 10.05
C PRO A 61 22.43 10.51 10.55
N PHE A 62 23.64 10.51 10.00
CA PHE A 62 24.68 9.56 10.39
C PHE A 62 24.86 9.61 11.92
N LYS A 63 24.68 8.46 12.57
CA LYS A 63 24.99 8.27 13.97
C LYS A 63 26.16 7.28 14.04
N PRO A 64 27.25 7.59 14.76
CA PRO A 64 28.30 6.62 15.03
C PRO A 64 27.66 5.36 15.61
N ILE A 65 28.04 4.21 15.09
CA ILE A 65 27.63 2.92 15.65
C ILE A 65 28.31 2.81 17.02
N ALA A 66 27.57 3.10 18.09
CA ALA A 66 28.03 2.88 19.46
C ALA A 66 27.80 1.41 19.83
N ASP A 67 28.42 0.50 19.08
CA ASP A 67 28.42 -0.91 19.44
C ASP A 67 29.64 -1.17 20.34
N ARG A 68 29.38 -1.54 21.59
CA ARG A 68 30.42 -1.89 22.57
C ARG A 68 30.85 -3.35 22.45
N THR A 69 30.13 -4.18 21.72
CA THR A 69 30.40 -5.62 21.69
C THR A 69 29.92 -6.21 20.36
N MET A 70 30.85 -6.36 19.41
CA MET A 70 30.61 -7.17 18.22
C MET A 70 30.44 -8.63 18.65
N VAL A 71 29.22 -9.15 18.58
CA VAL A 71 28.95 -10.60 18.75
C VAL A 71 29.00 -11.22 17.35
N LEU A 72 30.00 -12.08 17.13
CA LEU A 72 30.16 -12.90 15.92
C LEU A 72 29.19 -14.08 15.92
#